data_AF-A0A0S8FXM9-F1
#
_entry.id   AF-A0A0S8FXM9-F1
#
_cell.length_a   1.000
_cell.length_b   1.000
_cell.length_c   1.000
_cell.angle_alpha   90.00
_cell.angle_beta   90.00
_cell.angle_gamma   90.00
#
_symmetry.space_group_name_H-M   'P 1'
#
loop_
_entity.id
_entity.type
_entity.pdbx_description
1 polymer ?
#
loop_
_entity_poly.entity_id
_entity_poly.type
_entity_poly.pdbx_seq_one_letter_code
_entity_poly.pdbx_strand_id
1 'polypeptide(L)'
;MERQENRLGVLAALLAAAALAGLAWTWPGCSCEDAEPVKGRQPGDSMLHAPDDYLRTVTVTVPRRIESSADQALIQNEIKQFYALEGRYPESLEELVEWRGEPLPQTPRGYVYSYDAATGELLVVPEG
;
A
#
# COMPACT_ATOMS: atom_id res chain seq x y z
N MET A 1 49.31 18.63 -13.67
CA MET A 1 48.10 18.15 -14.39
C MET A 1 48.13 16.62 -14.36
N GLU A 2 47.81 15.99 -13.23
CA GLU A 2 48.12 14.55 -12.97
C GLU A 2 46.99 13.82 -12.21
N ARG A 3 45.73 14.25 -12.39
CA ARG A 3 44.58 13.67 -11.64
C ARG A 3 43.45 13.15 -12.52
N GLN A 4 43.70 12.95 -13.82
CA GLN A 4 42.71 12.43 -14.77
C GLN A 4 42.98 11.01 -15.28
N GLU A 5 44.21 10.51 -15.22
CA GLU A 5 44.57 9.22 -15.84
C GLU A 5 44.08 8.00 -15.03
N ASN A 6 43.88 8.13 -13.72
CA ASN A 6 43.41 7.01 -12.88
C ASN A 6 41.90 6.76 -12.93
N ARG A 7 41.09 7.67 -13.46
CA ARG A 7 39.62 7.52 -13.45
C ARG A 7 39.13 6.66 -14.62
N LEU A 8 39.85 6.67 -15.74
CA LEU A 8 39.54 5.86 -16.92
C LEU A 8 39.89 4.38 -16.72
N GLY A 9 41.00 4.07 -16.05
CA GLY A 9 41.39 2.68 -15.74
C GLY A 9 40.44 1.98 -14.75
N VAL A 10 39.95 2.70 -13.74
CA VAL A 10 38.99 2.15 -12.75
C VAL A 10 37.62 1.87 -13.37
N LEU A 11 37.17 2.72 -14.31
CA LEU A 11 35.89 2.52 -15.00
C LEU A 11 35.93 1.36 -16.00
N ALA A 12 37.07 1.14 -16.68
CA ALA A 12 37.26 -0.01 -17.55
C ALA A 12 37.35 -1.34 -16.78
N ALA A 13 37.94 -1.34 -15.58
CA ALA A 13 38.00 -2.50 -14.71
C ALA A 13 36.63 -2.87 -14.10
N LEU A 14 35.77 -1.88 -13.81
CA LEU A 14 34.43 -2.11 -13.25
C LEU A 14 33.42 -2.64 -14.29
N LEU A 15 33.58 -2.31 -15.57
CA LEU A 15 32.69 -2.80 -16.64
C LEU A 15 32.99 -4.25 -17.07
N ALA A 16 34.21 -4.76 -16.86
CA ALA A 16 34.58 -6.12 -17.20
C ALA A 16 34.15 -7.19 -16.17
N ALA A 17 33.81 -6.79 -14.93
CA ALA A 17 33.44 -7.72 -13.86
C ALA A 17 31.93 -8.07 -13.82
N ALA A 18 31.08 -7.38 -14.57
CA ALA A 18 29.63 -7.59 -14.53
C ALA A 18 29.11 -8.63 -15.56
N ALA A 19 29.99 -9.20 -16.39
CA ALA A 19 29.58 -10.04 -17.52
C ALA A 19 29.72 -11.58 -17.30
N LEU A 20 30.10 -12.05 -16.10
CA LEU A 20 30.26 -13.49 -15.79
C LEU A 20 29.52 -13.96 -14.53
N ALA A 21 28.45 -13.27 -14.12
CA ALA A 21 27.55 -13.70 -13.04
C ALA A 21 26.09 -13.88 -13.48
N GLY A 22 25.84 -13.94 -14.80
CA GLY A 22 24.64 -14.57 -15.35
C GLY A 22 24.93 -16.06 -15.58
N LEU A 23 23.95 -16.93 -15.35
CA LEU A 23 24.00 -18.40 -15.44
C LEU A 23 24.52 -19.17 -14.21
N ALA A 24 23.81 -19.12 -13.08
CA ALA A 24 23.95 -20.18 -12.05
C ALA A 24 22.76 -20.37 -11.09
N TRP A 25 21.50 -20.09 -11.45
CA TRP A 25 20.35 -20.49 -10.63
C TRP A 25 19.25 -21.12 -11.50
N THR A 26 19.59 -22.27 -12.12
CA THR A 26 18.60 -23.26 -12.55
C THR A 26 18.36 -24.22 -11.40
N TRP A 27 17.22 -24.09 -10.71
CA TRP A 27 16.78 -25.05 -9.71
C TRP A 27 15.62 -25.88 -10.30
N PRO A 28 15.85 -27.13 -10.73
CA PRO A 28 14.79 -28.09 -10.94
C PRO A 28 14.52 -28.76 -9.60
N GLY A 29 13.46 -28.35 -8.92
CA GLY A 29 13.11 -28.85 -7.59
C GLY A 29 11.61 -28.79 -7.37
N CYS A 30 10.90 -29.70 -8.00
CA CYS A 30 9.55 -30.09 -7.59
C CYS A 30 9.68 -30.94 -6.33
N SER A 31 9.05 -30.52 -5.23
CA SER A 31 8.81 -31.34 -4.03
C SER A 31 7.41 -31.01 -3.53
N CYS A 32 6.58 -32.04 -3.39
CA CYS A 32 5.18 -31.97 -3.00
C CYS A 32 5.02 -32.00 -1.46
N GLU A 33 3.83 -31.53 -1.04
CA GLU A 33 3.14 -31.71 0.24
C GLU A 33 3.83 -31.34 1.57
N ASP A 34 3.36 -30.22 2.15
CA ASP A 34 3.01 -30.13 3.58
C ASP A 34 1.71 -29.32 3.69
N ALA A 35 0.60 -30.01 4.00
CA ALA A 35 -0.70 -29.40 4.26
C ALA A 35 -0.80 -29.04 5.75
N GLU A 36 -0.31 -27.84 6.10
CA GLU A 36 -0.41 -27.22 7.42
C GLU A 36 -1.48 -26.09 7.40
N PRO A 37 -1.99 -25.65 8.57
CA PRO A 37 -3.40 -25.42 8.87
C PRO A 37 -4.06 -24.27 8.08
N VAL A 38 -5.39 -24.37 7.91
CA VAL A 38 -6.26 -23.34 7.30
C VAL A 38 -6.23 -22.05 8.14
N LYS A 39 -5.18 -21.26 7.91
CA LYS A 39 -5.06 -19.86 8.32
C LYS A 39 -5.87 -19.04 7.32
N GLY A 40 -6.72 -18.14 7.82
CA GLY A 40 -7.63 -17.32 7.01
C GLY A 40 -6.96 -16.78 5.74
N ARG A 41 -7.51 -17.16 4.59
CA ARG A 41 -6.92 -16.90 3.28
C ARG A 41 -6.98 -15.41 2.96
N GLN A 42 -5.82 -14.82 2.68
CA GLN A 42 -5.69 -13.42 2.31
C GLN A 42 -6.36 -13.16 0.94
N PRO A 43 -7.06 -12.03 0.75
CA PRO A 43 -7.62 -11.67 -0.56
C PRO A 43 -6.50 -11.43 -1.58
N GLY A 44 -6.26 -12.41 -2.46
CA GLY A 44 -5.24 -12.35 -3.50
C GLY A 44 -4.70 -13.72 -3.93
N ASP A 45 -4.67 -14.69 -3.01
CA ASP A 45 -4.00 -15.99 -3.26
C ASP A 45 -4.84 -16.98 -4.08
N SER A 46 -6.13 -16.70 -4.24
CA SER A 46 -7.12 -17.61 -4.82
C SER A 46 -7.54 -17.29 -6.25
N MET A 47 -7.10 -16.15 -6.82
CA MET A 47 -7.55 -15.70 -8.13
C MET A 47 -7.16 -16.63 -9.29
N LEU A 48 -6.12 -17.44 -9.09
CA LEU A 48 -5.61 -18.39 -10.09
C LEU A 48 -6.19 -19.81 -9.94
N HIS A 49 -6.88 -20.10 -8.82
CA HIS A 49 -7.15 -21.48 -8.43
C HIS A 49 -8.64 -21.84 -8.29
N ALA A 50 -9.56 -20.88 -8.36
CA ALA A 50 -11.00 -21.18 -8.40
C ALA A 50 -11.82 -20.10 -9.13
N PRO A 51 -12.75 -20.48 -10.04
CA PRO A 51 -13.55 -19.51 -10.81
C PRO A 51 -14.51 -18.70 -9.92
N ASP A 52 -15.02 -19.28 -8.85
CA ASP A 52 -15.86 -18.61 -7.84
C ASP A 52 -15.09 -17.52 -7.07
N ASP A 53 -13.81 -17.76 -6.76
CA ASP A 53 -12.97 -16.77 -6.09
C ASP A 53 -12.68 -15.54 -6.97
N TYR A 54 -12.51 -15.72 -8.29
CA TYR A 54 -12.39 -14.60 -9.22
C TYR A 54 -13.67 -13.77 -9.23
N LEU A 55 -14.83 -14.40 -9.41
CA LEU A 55 -16.12 -13.72 -9.44
C LEU A 55 -16.38 -12.95 -8.14
N ARG A 56 -16.13 -13.58 -6.99
CA ARG A 56 -16.28 -12.93 -5.68
C ARG A 56 -15.34 -11.74 -5.53
N THR A 57 -14.10 -11.87 -6.01
CA THR A 57 -13.13 -10.79 -5.96
C THR A 57 -13.60 -9.59 -6.76
N VAL A 58 -13.97 -9.79 -8.03
CA VAL A 58 -14.32 -8.68 -8.93
C VAL A 58 -15.67 -8.03 -8.58
N THR A 59 -16.63 -8.81 -8.08
CA THR A 59 -17.98 -8.31 -7.78
C THR A 59 -18.13 -7.76 -6.36
N VAL A 60 -17.34 -8.22 -5.39
CA VAL A 60 -17.53 -7.85 -3.97
C VAL A 60 -16.30 -7.16 -3.40
N THR A 61 -15.12 -7.75 -3.55
CA THR A 61 -13.92 -7.29 -2.85
C THR A 61 -13.31 -6.04 -3.47
N VAL A 62 -13.18 -6.01 -4.79
CA VAL A 62 -12.64 -4.86 -5.54
C VAL A 62 -13.47 -3.58 -5.31
N PRO A 63 -14.79 -3.56 -5.56
CA PRO A 63 -15.58 -2.34 -5.40
C PRO A 63 -15.53 -1.80 -3.96
N ARG A 64 -15.65 -2.68 -2.95
CA ARG A 64 -15.57 -2.27 -1.55
C ARG A 64 -14.21 -1.63 -1.19
N ARG A 65 -13.11 -2.18 -1.71
CA ARG A 65 -11.78 -1.59 -1.51
C ARG A 65 -11.67 -0.23 -2.18
N ILE A 66 -12.15 -0.11 -3.41
CA ILE A 66 -12.17 1.16 -4.14
C ILE A 66 -12.97 2.22 -3.37
N GLU A 67 -14.20 1.90 -2.96
CA GLU A 67 -15.06 2.77 -2.16
C GLU A 67 -14.33 3.24 -0.89
N SER A 68 -13.80 2.31 -0.08
CA SER A 68 -13.08 2.68 1.15
C SER A 68 -11.84 3.55 0.90
N SER A 69 -11.11 3.30 -0.19
CA SER A 69 -9.93 4.09 -0.54
C SER A 69 -10.30 5.48 -1.06
N ALA A 70 -11.42 5.60 -1.77
CA ALA A 70 -11.94 6.86 -2.27
C ALA A 70 -12.45 7.73 -1.11
N ASP A 71 -13.18 7.12 -0.17
CA ASP A 71 -13.67 7.80 1.04
C ASP A 71 -12.52 8.31 1.90
N GLN A 72 -11.50 7.47 2.14
CA GLN A 72 -10.30 7.88 2.87
C GLN A 72 -9.55 9.01 2.16
N ALA A 73 -9.39 8.92 0.84
CA ALA A 73 -8.72 9.95 0.05
C ALA A 73 -9.48 11.28 0.08
N LEU A 74 -10.82 11.24 0.08
CA LEU A 74 -11.68 12.40 0.17
C LEU A 74 -11.47 13.12 1.52
N ILE A 75 -11.56 12.40 2.63
CA ILE A 75 -11.35 12.98 3.96
C ILE A 75 -9.90 13.50 4.10
N GLN A 76 -8.91 12.74 3.61
CA GLN A 76 -7.51 13.16 3.65
C GLN A 76 -7.27 14.45 2.86
N ASN A 77 -7.98 14.64 1.76
CA ASN A 77 -7.93 15.88 0.97
C ASN A 77 -8.60 17.04 1.72
N GLU A 78 -9.70 16.81 2.42
CA GLU A 78 -10.35 17.81 3.28
C GLU A 78 -9.43 18.26 4.43
N ILE A 79 -8.74 17.31 5.09
CA ILE A 79 -7.74 17.62 6.14
C ILE A 79 -6.64 18.54 5.59
N LYS A 80 -6.18 18.29 4.37
CA LYS A 80 -5.18 19.13 3.70
C LYS A 80 -5.72 20.52 3.38
N GLN A 81 -6.99 20.62 2.99
CA GLN A 81 -7.65 21.91 2.75
C GLN A 81 -7.80 22.71 4.05
N PHE A 82 -8.20 22.04 5.15
CA PHE A 82 -8.24 22.65 6.48
C PHE A 82 -6.87 23.21 6.86
N TYR A 83 -5.82 22.40 6.73
CA TYR A 83 -4.44 22.84 6.98
C TYR A 83 -4.02 24.03 6.11
N ALA A 84 -4.42 24.05 4.84
CA ALA A 84 -4.12 25.16 3.94
C ALA A 84 -4.80 26.48 4.32
N LEU A 85 -5.94 26.42 5.02
CA LEU A 85 -6.71 27.60 5.43
C LEU A 85 -6.35 28.06 6.85
N GLU A 86 -6.27 27.14 7.80
CA GLU A 86 -6.06 27.42 9.23
C GLU A 86 -4.58 27.36 9.64
N GLY A 87 -3.71 26.80 8.79
CA GLY A 87 -2.29 26.62 9.08
C GLY A 87 -1.97 25.54 10.12
N ARG A 88 -2.98 24.77 10.54
CA ARG A 88 -2.86 23.64 11.48
C ARG A 88 -3.76 22.49 11.04
N TYR A 89 -3.44 21.28 11.47
CA TYR A 89 -4.35 20.14 11.30
C TYR A 89 -5.51 20.23 12.28
N PRO A 90 -6.68 19.66 11.95
CA PRO A 90 -7.78 19.57 12.90
C PRO A 90 -7.37 18.70 14.09
N GLU A 91 -7.80 19.07 15.29
CA GLU A 91 -7.50 18.37 16.54
C GLU A 91 -8.26 17.04 16.63
N SER A 92 -9.42 16.96 15.98
CA SER A 92 -10.21 15.74 15.90
C SER A 92 -10.99 15.64 14.58
N LEU A 93 -11.52 14.44 14.32
CA LEU A 93 -12.41 14.23 13.17
C LEU A 93 -13.73 14.98 13.32
N GLU A 94 -14.18 15.23 14.54
CA GLU A 94 -15.37 16.04 14.82
C GLU A 94 -15.15 17.50 14.39
N GLU A 95 -13.96 18.08 14.63
CA GLU A 95 -13.65 19.44 14.16
C GLU A 95 -13.71 19.52 12.62
N LEU A 96 -13.19 18.49 11.94
CA LEU A 96 -13.30 18.41 10.48
C LEU A 96 -14.77 18.31 10.02
N VAL A 97 -15.62 17.57 10.75
CA VAL A 97 -17.06 17.47 10.49
C VAL A 97 -17.77 18.80 10.70
N GLU A 98 -17.44 19.55 11.74
CA GLU A 98 -17.98 20.88 11.99
C GLU A 98 -17.57 21.87 10.88
N TRP A 99 -16.30 21.81 10.45
CA TRP A 99 -15.79 22.66 9.39
C TRP A 99 -16.42 22.37 8.01
N ARG A 100 -16.57 21.08 7.66
CA ARG A 100 -17.19 20.68 6.38
C ARG A 100 -18.72 20.83 6.38
N GLY A 101 -19.35 20.81 7.56
CA GLY A 101 -20.80 20.92 7.72
C GLY A 101 -21.59 19.66 7.34
N GLU A 102 -20.91 18.56 7.06
CA GLU A 102 -21.48 17.28 6.64
C GLU A 102 -20.84 16.11 7.41
N PRO A 103 -21.57 15.01 7.66
CA PRO A 103 -21.02 13.83 8.32
C PRO A 103 -20.03 13.08 7.42
N LEU A 104 -18.98 12.50 8.02
CA LEU A 104 -17.98 11.72 7.27
C LEU A 104 -18.63 10.55 6.50
N PRO A 105 -18.07 10.19 5.33
CA PRO A 105 -18.50 8.99 4.62
C PRO A 105 -18.36 7.76 5.52
N GLN A 106 -19.34 6.86 5.43
CA GLN A 106 -19.40 5.69 6.28
C GLN A 106 -18.27 4.71 5.94
N THR A 107 -17.54 4.24 6.95
CA THR A 107 -16.61 3.13 6.77
C THR A 107 -17.36 1.84 6.43
N PRO A 108 -16.73 0.91 5.69
CA PRO A 108 -17.25 -0.43 5.54
C PRO A 108 -17.43 -1.10 6.92
N ARG A 109 -18.42 -2.00 7.04
CA ARG A 109 -18.65 -2.76 8.29
C ARG A 109 -17.37 -3.46 8.77
N GLY A 110 -17.08 -3.38 10.06
CA GLY A 110 -15.89 -3.95 10.66
C GLY A 110 -14.67 -3.03 10.63
N TYR A 111 -14.82 -1.76 10.25
CA TYR A 111 -13.73 -0.79 10.18
C TYR A 111 -14.11 0.55 10.80
N VAL A 112 -13.12 1.23 11.38
CA VAL A 112 -13.24 2.57 11.97
C VAL A 112 -12.13 3.48 11.46
N TYR A 113 -12.38 4.78 11.47
CA TYR A 113 -11.34 5.77 11.20
C TYR A 113 -10.42 5.92 12.42
N SER A 114 -9.12 5.91 12.17
CA SER A 114 -8.07 6.26 13.11
C SER A 114 -7.37 7.50 12.59
N TYR A 115 -7.37 8.56 13.39
CA TYR A 115 -6.83 9.86 12.99
C TYR A 115 -5.75 10.31 13.97
N ASP A 116 -4.65 10.83 13.42
CA ASP A 116 -3.55 11.42 14.18
C ASP A 116 -3.51 12.94 13.93
N ALA A 117 -3.77 13.73 14.97
CA ALA A 117 -3.82 15.19 14.88
C ALA A 117 -2.43 15.87 14.74
N ALA A 118 -1.35 15.19 15.12
CA ALA A 118 -0.01 15.75 15.03
C ALA A 118 0.51 15.70 13.58
N THR A 119 0.14 14.65 12.85
CA THR A 119 0.58 14.41 11.47
C THR A 119 -0.50 14.72 10.43
N GLY A 120 -1.78 14.76 10.84
CA GLY A 120 -2.92 14.88 9.93
C GLY A 120 -3.19 13.59 9.14
N GLU A 121 -2.65 12.45 9.58
CA GLU A 121 -2.80 11.17 8.91
C GLU A 121 -4.12 10.49 9.30
N LEU A 122 -4.84 10.00 8.29
CA LEU A 122 -6.07 9.23 8.46
C LEU A 122 -5.87 7.80 7.97
N LEU A 123 -6.14 6.82 8.83
CA LEU A 123 -6.11 5.40 8.53
C LEU A 123 -7.48 4.77 8.76
N VAL A 124 -7.78 3.72 7.99
CA VAL A 124 -8.97 2.88 8.20
C VAL A 124 -8.50 1.58 8.84
N VAL A 125 -8.86 1.36 10.10
CA VAL A 125 -8.42 0.21 10.90
C VAL A 125 -9.60 -0.71 11.20
N PRO A 126 -9.39 -2.03 11.32
CA PRO A 126 -10.46 -2.94 11.71
C PRO A 126 -10.98 -2.62 13.12
N GLU A 127 -12.30 -2.68 13.30
CA GLU A 127 -12.93 -2.62 14.63
C GLU A 127 -12.58 -3.92 15.38
N GLY A 128 -11.91 -3.79 16.53
CA GLY A 128 -11.44 -4.91 17.33
C GLY A 128 -12.47 -5.43 18.31
#